data_AF-A0A150TBR9-F1
#
_entry.id   AF-A0A150TBR9-F1
#
_cell.length_a   1.000
_cell.length_b   1.000
_cell.length_c   1.000
_cell.angle_alpha   90.00
_cell.angle_beta   90.00
_cell.angle_gamma   90.00
#
_symmetry.space_group_name_H-M   'P 1'
#
loop_
_entity.id
_entity.type
_entity.pdbx_description
1 polymer ?
#
loop_
_entity_poly.entity_id
_entity_poly.type
_entity_poly.pdbx_seq_one_letter_code
_entity_poly.pdbx_strand_id
1 'polypeptide(L)'
;MLLGLGAVTLATQSCGTAAVGIGACRQIETARCEAAAACPAWVGSADADERVDACVEFVWDQCLHGIENAGTEDNPAPEPTESQIQACVDAVGATRKCAADNVASMAECSAAQLADGADGAISPCEVITKRAHALKACAFVVKPPTGAGGGSGDGGGGGSAGADGEGGGNGGDGGGEGGGGGGAGGDGGGAGADGESGGGGAGGASEGGGAGGAPAP
;
A
#
# COMPACT_ATOMS: atom_id res chain seq x y z
N MET A 1 -38.72 6.58 -40.49
CA MET A 1 -38.98 7.51 -39.38
C MET A 1 -39.40 6.71 -38.15
N LEU A 2 -38.47 6.41 -37.24
CA LEU A 2 -38.75 6.03 -35.86
C LEU A 2 -37.40 6.08 -35.11
N LEU A 3 -37.11 7.24 -34.55
CA LEU A 3 -35.94 7.53 -33.71
C LEU A 3 -36.24 6.99 -32.30
N GLY A 4 -35.61 5.90 -31.91
CA GLY A 4 -35.68 5.37 -30.54
C GLY A 4 -34.57 5.96 -29.69
N LEU A 5 -34.91 6.89 -28.80
CA LEU A 5 -34.01 7.35 -27.73
C LEU A 5 -33.85 6.20 -26.72
N GLY A 6 -32.73 5.47 -26.83
CA GLY A 6 -32.32 4.48 -25.84
C GLY A 6 -31.80 5.20 -24.59
N ALA A 7 -32.54 5.10 -23.49
CA ALA A 7 -32.10 5.61 -22.20
C ALA A 7 -30.85 4.87 -21.74
N VAL A 8 -29.70 5.55 -21.77
CA VAL A 8 -28.47 5.12 -21.10
C VAL A 8 -28.75 5.17 -19.60
N THR A 9 -29.19 4.04 -19.05
CA THR A 9 -29.23 3.84 -17.60
C THR A 9 -27.79 3.70 -17.15
N LEU A 10 -27.17 4.82 -16.75
CA LEU A 10 -25.98 4.77 -15.91
C LEU A 10 -26.39 4.02 -14.65
N ALA A 11 -26.10 2.72 -14.61
CA ALA A 11 -26.08 1.99 -13.36
C ALA A 11 -25.11 2.76 -12.48
N THR A 12 -25.65 3.46 -11.48
CA THR A 12 -24.89 3.97 -10.35
C THR A 12 -24.31 2.75 -9.68
N GLN A 13 -23.17 2.26 -10.18
CA GLN A 13 -22.27 1.42 -9.41
C GLN A 13 -21.94 2.29 -8.21
N SER A 14 -22.69 2.06 -7.14
CA SER A 14 -22.54 2.78 -5.90
C SER A 14 -21.13 2.48 -5.45
N CYS A 15 -20.21 3.42 -5.69
CA CYS A 15 -18.96 3.50 -4.98
C CYS A 15 -19.34 3.49 -3.50
N GLY A 16 -19.33 2.31 -2.88
CA GLY A 16 -19.76 2.13 -1.52
C GLY A 16 -18.88 3.02 -0.67
N THR A 17 -19.45 4.05 -0.06
CA THR A 17 -18.71 5.09 0.69
C THR A 17 -18.19 4.58 2.04
N ALA A 18 -18.14 3.27 2.23
CA ALA A 18 -17.78 2.60 3.49
C ALA A 18 -16.39 1.95 3.39
N ALA A 19 -15.46 2.55 2.64
CA ALA A 19 -14.06 2.15 2.68
C ALA A 19 -13.49 2.49 4.06
N VAL A 20 -13.22 1.45 4.83
CA VAL A 20 -12.68 1.50 6.19
C VAL A 20 -11.18 1.17 6.16
N GLY A 21 -10.41 1.72 7.10
CA GLY A 21 -8.98 1.43 7.20
C GLY A 21 -8.09 1.90 6.04
N ILE A 22 -8.46 2.92 5.26
CA ILE A 22 -7.61 3.47 4.17
C ILE A 22 -6.20 3.84 4.68
N GLY A 23 -6.14 4.53 5.83
CA GLY A 23 -4.87 4.89 6.46
C GLY A 23 -4.03 3.67 6.86
N ALA A 24 -4.68 2.64 7.42
CA ALA A 24 -4.05 1.38 7.78
C ALA A 24 -3.48 0.66 6.54
N CYS A 25 -4.25 0.58 5.45
CA CYS A 25 -3.81 0.02 4.18
C CYS A 25 -2.55 0.71 3.67
N ARG A 26 -2.55 2.05 3.62
CA ARG A 26 -1.40 2.83 3.14
C ARG A 26 -0.15 2.60 3.97
N GLN A 27 -0.26 2.54 5.30
CA GLN A 27 0.89 2.30 6.18
C GLN A 27 1.49 0.91 5.95
N ILE A 28 0.64 -0.13 5.91
CA ILE A 28 1.09 -1.52 5.70
C ILE A 28 1.70 -1.70 4.32
N GLU A 29 1.05 -1.20 3.26
CA GLU A 29 1.55 -1.35 1.89
C GLU A 29 2.82 -0.53 1.64
N THR A 30 2.95 0.67 2.23
CA THR A 30 4.22 1.42 2.19
C THR A 30 5.35 0.59 2.80
N ALA A 31 5.13 0.01 3.99
CA ALA A 31 6.13 -0.84 4.64
C ALA A 31 6.49 -2.08 3.79
N ARG A 32 5.52 -2.66 3.09
CA ARG A 32 5.76 -3.79 2.16
C ARG A 32 6.56 -3.37 0.93
N CYS A 33 6.25 -2.22 0.33
CA CYS A 33 6.99 -1.66 -0.79
C CYS A 33 8.47 -1.42 -0.39
N GLU A 34 8.71 -0.74 0.73
CA GLU A 34 10.06 -0.52 1.25
C GLU A 34 10.80 -1.82 1.58
N ALA A 35 10.09 -2.81 2.13
CA ALA A 35 10.65 -4.12 2.41
C ALA A 35 11.02 -4.89 1.14
N ALA A 36 10.28 -4.71 0.05
CA ALA A 36 10.51 -5.40 -1.21
C ALA A 36 11.83 -5.01 -1.88
N ALA A 37 12.42 -3.87 -1.52
CA ALA A 37 13.77 -3.49 -1.93
C ALA A 37 14.85 -4.51 -1.51
N ALA A 38 14.61 -5.31 -0.46
CA ALA A 38 15.48 -6.40 -0.05
C ALA A 38 15.36 -7.67 -0.93
N CYS A 39 14.48 -7.66 -1.94
CA CYS A 39 14.15 -8.83 -2.74
C CYS A 39 14.61 -8.68 -4.20
N PRO A 40 15.72 -9.33 -4.60
CA PRO A 40 16.34 -9.13 -5.91
C PRO A 40 15.41 -9.41 -7.10
N ALA A 41 14.57 -10.45 -6.98
CA ALA A 41 13.61 -10.80 -8.03
C ALA A 41 12.51 -9.74 -8.24
N TRP A 42 12.22 -8.93 -7.21
CA TRP A 42 11.24 -7.86 -7.30
C TRP A 42 11.86 -6.59 -7.88
N VAL A 43 13.07 -6.22 -7.41
CA VAL A 43 13.84 -5.09 -7.95
C VAL A 43 14.17 -5.31 -9.43
N GLY A 44 14.57 -6.53 -9.79
CA GLY A 44 14.95 -6.88 -11.16
C GLY A 44 16.22 -6.15 -11.56
N SER A 45 16.18 -5.44 -12.69
CA SER A 45 17.29 -4.61 -13.20
C SER A 45 17.10 -3.10 -12.97
N ALA A 46 16.01 -2.70 -12.34
CA ALA A 46 15.70 -1.30 -12.06
C ALA A 46 16.39 -0.84 -10.77
N ASP A 47 16.43 0.47 -10.56
CA ASP A 47 16.82 1.03 -9.27
C ASP A 47 15.79 0.67 -8.18
N ALA A 48 16.28 0.34 -6.98
CA ALA A 48 15.41 -0.12 -5.90
C ALA A 48 14.50 1.00 -5.39
N ASP A 49 15.01 2.23 -5.30
CA ASP A 49 14.25 3.37 -4.78
C ASP A 49 13.16 3.77 -5.80
N GLU A 50 13.49 3.81 -7.09
CA GLU A 50 12.49 4.04 -8.16
C GLU A 50 11.36 2.99 -8.13
N ARG A 51 11.68 1.72 -7.86
CA ARG A 51 10.67 0.66 -7.74
C ARG A 51 9.81 0.83 -6.49
N VAL A 52 10.40 1.26 -5.37
CA VAL A 52 9.68 1.53 -4.12
C VAL A 52 8.71 2.69 -4.33
N ASP A 53 9.16 3.80 -4.91
CA ASP A 53 8.32 4.96 -5.19
C ASP A 53 7.13 4.59 -6.09
N ALA A 54 7.39 3.89 -7.20
CA ALA A 54 6.33 3.42 -8.10
C ALA A 54 5.35 2.45 -7.41
N CYS A 55 5.85 1.62 -6.48
CA CYS A 55 5.01 0.74 -5.68
C CYS A 55 4.11 1.54 -4.74
N VAL A 56 4.66 2.51 -4.01
CA VAL A 56 3.93 3.37 -3.06
C VAL A 56 2.84 4.18 -3.77
N GLU A 57 3.15 4.79 -4.92
CA GLU A 57 2.16 5.50 -5.73
C GLU A 57 1.03 4.59 -6.17
N PHE A 58 1.34 3.39 -6.67
CA PHE A 58 0.33 2.43 -7.11
C PHE A 58 -0.57 1.97 -5.97
N VAL A 59 -0.01 1.61 -4.80
CA VAL A 59 -0.82 1.12 -3.67
C VAL A 59 -1.65 2.23 -3.02
N TRP A 60 -1.25 3.50 -3.13
CA TRP A 60 -2.05 4.62 -2.64
C TRP A 60 -3.41 4.72 -3.32
N ASP A 61 -3.46 4.44 -4.62
CA ASP A 61 -4.70 4.38 -5.40
C ASP A 61 -5.51 3.13 -5.04
N GLN A 62 -4.86 1.97 -4.91
CA GLN A 62 -5.56 0.73 -4.54
C GLN A 62 -6.16 0.78 -3.14
N CYS A 63 -5.47 1.45 -2.21
CA CYS A 63 -5.94 1.62 -0.83
C CYS A 63 -7.13 2.58 -0.70
N LEU A 64 -7.56 3.30 -1.75
CA LEU A 64 -8.77 4.12 -1.72
C LEU A 64 -10.04 3.30 -1.48
N HIS A 65 -9.97 1.98 -1.72
CA HIS A 65 -11.05 1.04 -1.45
C HIS A 65 -11.04 0.50 -0.01
N GLY A 66 -10.04 0.88 0.81
CA GLY A 66 -9.89 0.42 2.19
C GLY A 66 -9.25 -0.96 2.31
N ILE A 67 -9.21 -1.49 3.53
CA ILE A 67 -8.86 -2.88 3.79
C ILE A 67 -10.14 -3.70 3.64
N GLU A 68 -10.08 -4.79 2.87
CA GLU A 68 -11.16 -5.77 2.83
C GLU A 68 -11.27 -6.42 4.22
N ASN A 69 -12.18 -5.90 5.03
CA ASN A 69 -12.42 -6.39 6.39
C ASN A 69 -13.08 -7.77 6.33
N ALA A 70 -12.66 -8.70 7.18
CA ALA A 70 -13.19 -10.08 7.25
C ALA A 70 -14.68 -10.18 7.68
N GLY A 71 -15.35 -9.04 7.84
CA GLY A 71 -16.71 -8.96 8.31
C GLY A 71 -17.72 -9.35 7.24
N THR A 72 -18.91 -9.72 7.69
CA THR A 72 -20.09 -9.78 6.84
C THR A 72 -20.87 -8.47 6.97
N GLU A 73 -21.84 -8.22 6.08
CA GLU A 73 -22.74 -7.06 6.22
C GLU A 73 -23.45 -7.05 7.58
N ASP A 74 -23.84 -8.23 8.08
CA ASP A 74 -24.51 -8.38 9.38
C ASP A 74 -23.55 -8.32 10.59
N ASN A 75 -22.25 -8.48 10.36
CA ASN A 75 -21.24 -8.48 11.41
C ASN A 75 -19.90 -7.96 10.86
N PRO A 76 -19.76 -6.63 10.72
CA PRO A 76 -18.54 -6.04 10.20
C PRO A 76 -17.37 -6.36 11.14
N ALA A 77 -16.22 -6.74 10.58
CA ALA A 77 -15.02 -6.88 11.37
C ALA A 77 -14.60 -5.49 11.87
N PRO A 78 -14.14 -5.39 13.12
CA PRO A 78 -13.65 -4.12 13.64
C PRO A 78 -12.46 -3.64 12.81
N GLU A 79 -12.36 -2.32 12.64
CA GLU A 79 -11.15 -1.73 12.08
C GLU A 79 -9.93 -2.12 12.92
N PRO A 80 -8.77 -2.38 12.30
CA PRO A 80 -7.56 -2.67 13.03
C PRO A 80 -7.16 -1.44 13.87
N THR A 81 -6.79 -1.69 15.12
CA THR A 81 -6.25 -0.64 15.99
C THR A 81 -4.87 -0.21 15.53
N GLU A 82 -4.43 0.99 15.91
CA GLU A 82 -3.09 1.48 15.60
C GLU A 82 -1.99 0.52 16.05
N SER A 83 -2.16 -0.12 17.22
CA SER A 83 -1.24 -1.15 17.70
C SER A 83 -1.20 -2.41 16.85
N GLN A 84 -2.31 -2.81 16.22
CA GLN A 84 -2.35 -3.94 15.28
C GLN A 84 -1.67 -3.57 13.96
N ILE A 85 -1.88 -2.35 13.47
CA ILE A 85 -1.24 -1.80 12.27
C ILE A 85 0.28 -1.76 12.47
N GLN A 86 0.74 -1.17 13.58
CA GLN A 86 2.17 -1.08 13.90
C GLN A 86 2.79 -2.48 14.06
N ALA A 87 2.12 -3.42 14.73
CA ALA A 87 2.63 -4.78 14.85
C ALA A 87 2.79 -5.48 13.49
N CYS A 88 1.88 -5.22 12.55
CA CYS A 88 2.01 -5.73 11.18
C CYS A 88 3.21 -5.08 10.45
N VAL A 89 3.36 -3.76 10.53
CA VAL A 89 4.51 -3.02 9.96
C VAL A 89 5.83 -3.55 10.52
N ASP A 90 5.92 -3.75 11.83
CA ASP A 90 7.11 -4.30 12.50
C ASP A 90 7.42 -5.72 12.02
N ALA A 91 6.39 -6.57 11.84
CA ALA A 91 6.56 -7.92 11.31
C ALA A 91 7.06 -7.92 9.85
N VAL A 92 6.59 -6.99 9.02
CA VAL A 92 7.10 -6.78 7.65
C VAL A 92 8.57 -6.34 7.69
N GLY A 93 8.93 -5.40 8.57
CA GLY A 93 10.31 -4.97 8.79
C GLY A 93 11.23 -6.11 9.27
N ALA A 94 10.76 -6.96 10.18
CA ALA A 94 11.47 -8.16 10.61
C ALA A 94 11.66 -9.15 9.45
N THR A 95 10.64 -9.33 8.61
CA THR A 95 10.72 -10.19 7.43
C THR A 95 11.71 -9.64 6.40
N ARG A 96 11.76 -8.31 6.20
CA ARG A 96 12.77 -7.63 5.37
C ARG A 96 14.17 -7.97 5.81
N LYS A 97 14.41 -7.97 7.13
CA LYS A 97 15.72 -8.34 7.67
C LYS A 97 16.10 -9.77 7.30
N CYS A 98 15.19 -10.73 7.43
CA CYS A 98 15.43 -12.11 7.00
C CYS A 98 15.67 -12.23 5.49
N ALA A 99 14.97 -11.43 4.67
CA ALA A 99 15.21 -11.38 3.22
C ALA A 99 16.64 -10.86 2.92
N ALA A 100 17.06 -9.78 3.57
CA ALA A 100 18.40 -9.22 3.42
C ALA A 100 19.51 -10.17 3.89
N ASP A 101 19.24 -10.96 4.94
CA ASP A 101 20.12 -12.01 5.45
C ASP A 101 20.09 -13.28 4.56
N ASN A 102 19.37 -13.27 3.43
CA ASN A 102 19.22 -14.36 2.46
C ASN A 102 18.73 -15.68 3.07
N VAL A 103 17.84 -15.57 4.07
CA VAL A 103 17.21 -16.73 4.70
C VAL A 103 16.34 -17.45 3.66
N ALA A 104 16.49 -18.78 3.57
CA ALA A 104 15.81 -19.58 2.54
C ALA A 104 14.29 -19.66 2.74
N SER A 105 13.84 -19.68 4.00
CA SER A 105 12.44 -19.90 4.35
C SER A 105 12.03 -19.15 5.63
N MET A 106 10.74 -18.87 5.77
CA MET A 106 10.19 -18.24 6.97
C MET A 106 10.32 -19.10 8.23
N ALA A 107 10.49 -20.42 8.10
CA ALA A 107 10.78 -21.29 9.24
C ALA A 107 12.09 -20.94 9.97
N GLU A 108 13.04 -20.33 9.27
CA GLU A 108 14.33 -19.88 9.81
C GLU A 108 14.27 -18.40 10.29
N CYS A 109 13.21 -17.67 9.95
CA CYS A 109 13.03 -16.26 10.29
C CYS A 109 12.29 -16.09 11.64
N SER A 110 12.95 -16.34 12.76
CA SER A 110 12.30 -16.29 14.09
C SER A 110 11.80 -14.90 14.51
N ALA A 111 12.28 -13.84 13.87
CA ALA A 111 11.88 -12.46 14.14
C ALA A 111 10.47 -12.13 13.62
N ALA A 112 9.93 -12.91 12.67
CA ALA A 112 8.61 -12.69 12.08
C ALA A 112 7.79 -13.99 12.14
N GLN A 113 6.74 -13.99 12.95
CA GLN A 113 5.88 -15.16 13.11
C GLN A 113 4.86 -15.26 11.98
N LEU A 114 4.72 -16.46 11.42
CA LEU A 114 3.65 -16.78 10.49
C LEU A 114 2.32 -17.01 11.22
N ALA A 115 1.22 -16.70 10.55
CA ALA A 115 -0.13 -17.01 10.99
C ALA A 115 -0.35 -18.54 11.05
N ASP A 116 -1.30 -18.97 11.88
CA ASP A 116 -1.57 -20.39 12.05
C ASP A 116 -1.99 -21.04 10.72
N GLY A 117 -1.36 -22.17 10.38
CA GLY A 117 -1.61 -22.89 9.13
C GLY A 117 -0.94 -22.31 7.87
N ALA A 118 -0.19 -21.21 7.98
CA ALA A 118 0.65 -20.74 6.89
C ALA A 118 1.83 -21.69 6.65
N ASP A 119 2.26 -21.79 5.39
CA ASP A 119 3.38 -22.63 4.98
C ASP A 119 4.71 -21.98 5.40
N GLY A 120 5.45 -22.64 6.31
CA GLY A 120 6.77 -22.19 6.77
C GLY A 120 7.88 -22.27 5.71
N ALA A 121 7.67 -23.03 4.63
CA ALA A 121 8.65 -23.21 3.57
C ALA A 121 8.69 -22.03 2.57
N ILE A 122 7.75 -21.08 2.66
CA ILE A 122 7.76 -19.89 1.81
C ILE A 122 8.96 -19.00 2.12
N SER A 123 9.53 -18.36 1.10
CA SER A 123 10.64 -17.43 1.28
C SER A 123 10.18 -16.10 1.92
N PRO A 124 11.06 -15.39 2.65
CA PRO A 124 10.76 -14.04 3.14
C PRO A 124 10.31 -13.08 2.04
N CYS A 125 10.92 -13.17 0.85
CA CYS A 125 10.54 -12.34 -0.29
C CYS A 125 9.16 -12.65 -0.85
N GLU A 126 8.72 -13.92 -0.84
CA GLU A 126 7.35 -14.27 -1.22
C GLU A 126 6.33 -13.71 -0.21
N VAL A 127 6.66 -13.71 1.09
CA VAL A 127 5.80 -13.08 2.10
C VAL A 127 5.67 -11.59 1.85
N ILE A 128 6.78 -10.86 1.74
CA ILE A 128 6.77 -9.40 1.54
C ILE A 128 5.99 -9.03 0.27
N THR A 129 6.31 -9.65 -0.85
CA THR A 129 5.82 -9.23 -2.17
C THR A 129 4.41 -9.74 -2.49
N LYS A 130 3.98 -10.87 -1.92
CA LYS A 130 2.71 -11.53 -2.31
C LYS A 130 1.79 -11.90 -1.16
N ARG A 131 2.30 -12.08 0.06
CA ARG A 131 1.55 -12.74 1.14
C ARG A 131 1.77 -12.11 2.52
N ALA A 132 1.67 -10.79 2.67
CA ALA A 132 1.83 -10.17 3.98
C ALA A 132 0.82 -10.70 5.03
N HIS A 133 -0.39 -11.08 4.60
CA HIS A 133 -1.39 -11.75 5.44
C HIS A 133 -0.93 -13.10 6.01
N ALA A 134 0.12 -13.71 5.48
CA ALA A 134 0.72 -14.91 6.06
C ALA A 134 1.49 -14.61 7.35
N LEU A 135 1.81 -13.35 7.65
CA LEU A 135 2.36 -12.93 8.94
C LEU A 135 1.25 -12.87 9.99
N LYS A 136 1.52 -13.42 11.17
CA LYS A 136 0.56 -13.47 12.29
C LYS A 136 0.04 -12.10 12.67
N ALA A 137 0.92 -11.10 12.72
CA ALA A 137 0.56 -9.73 13.06
C ALA A 137 -0.29 -9.05 11.97
N CYS A 138 -0.23 -9.53 10.73
CA CYS A 138 -0.98 -9.01 9.59
C CYS A 138 -2.19 -9.88 9.22
N ALA A 139 -2.58 -10.86 10.05
CA ALA A 139 -3.64 -11.81 9.72
C ALA A 139 -5.03 -11.17 9.57
N PHE A 140 -5.20 -9.92 10.04
CA PHE A 140 -6.42 -9.13 9.82
C PHE A 140 -6.53 -8.60 8.37
N VAL A 141 -5.43 -8.56 7.62
CA VAL A 141 -5.43 -8.26 6.19
C VAL A 141 -5.90 -9.51 5.47
N VAL A 142 -7.16 -9.53 5.05
CA VAL A 142 -7.77 -10.74 4.52
C VAL A 142 -7.24 -11.05 3.12
N LYS A 143 -7.03 -12.33 2.82
CA LYS A 143 -6.85 -12.76 1.44
C LYS A 143 -8.21 -12.67 0.74
N PRO A 144 -8.35 -11.93 -0.37
CA PRO A 144 -9.59 -11.87 -1.11
C PRO A 144 -10.10 -13.30 -1.34
N PRO A 145 -11.36 -13.63 -1.01
CA PRO A 145 -11.86 -14.98 -1.19
C PRO A 145 -11.67 -15.37 -2.65
N THR A 146 -10.86 -16.41 -2.88
CA THR A 146 -10.44 -16.87 -4.23
C THR A 146 -11.58 -17.47 -5.08
N GLY A 147 -12.84 -17.14 -4.82
CA GLY A 147 -13.98 -17.74 -5.52
C GLY A 147 -15.35 -17.08 -5.40
N ALA A 148 -15.49 -15.84 -4.90
CA ALA A 148 -16.83 -15.25 -4.70
C ALA A 148 -17.22 -14.08 -5.64
N GLY A 149 -16.28 -13.48 -6.37
CA GLY A 149 -16.51 -12.23 -7.12
C GLY A 149 -16.58 -12.37 -8.64
N GLY A 150 -17.10 -13.49 -9.16
CA GLY A 150 -17.28 -13.69 -10.60
C GLY A 150 -18.76 -13.79 -10.93
N GLY A 151 -19.53 -12.72 -10.71
CA GLY A 151 -20.82 -12.62 -11.38
C GLY A 151 -20.56 -12.73 -12.88
N SER A 152 -21.16 -13.72 -13.55
CA SER A 152 -21.19 -13.80 -15.01
C SER A 152 -21.86 -12.54 -15.53
N GLY A 153 -21.08 -11.48 -15.72
CA GLY A 153 -21.49 -10.35 -16.53
C GLY A 153 -21.54 -10.87 -17.94
N ASP A 154 -22.75 -11.09 -18.46
CA ASP A 154 -22.98 -11.32 -19.88
C ASP A 154 -22.31 -10.18 -20.65
N GLY A 155 -21.14 -10.48 -21.22
CA GLY A 155 -20.33 -9.52 -21.95
C GLY A 155 -21.17 -8.88 -23.07
N GLY A 156 -21.46 -7.60 -22.92
CA GLY A 156 -22.14 -6.80 -23.94
C GLY A 156 -21.36 -6.86 -25.25
N GLY A 157 -22.04 -7.34 -26.30
CA GLY A 157 -21.49 -7.57 -27.62
C GLY A 157 -20.79 -6.35 -28.22
N GLY A 158 -19.74 -6.65 -28.98
CA GLY A 158 -18.84 -5.67 -29.58
C GLY A 158 -19.53 -4.64 -30.46
N GLY A 159 -19.12 -3.38 -30.27
CA GLY A 159 -19.36 -2.30 -31.22
C GLY A 159 -18.27 -2.30 -32.30
N SER A 160 -18.70 -2.44 -33.54
CA SER A 160 -17.87 -2.43 -34.74
C SER A 160 -17.07 -1.13 -34.90
N ALA A 161 -15.82 -1.28 -35.33
CA ALA A 161 -14.90 -0.21 -35.68
C ALA A 161 -15.53 0.79 -36.68
N GLY A 162 -15.50 2.07 -36.32
CA GLY A 162 -15.71 3.17 -37.25
C GLY A 162 -14.42 3.42 -38.04
N ALA A 163 -14.53 3.31 -39.35
CA ALA A 163 -13.47 3.62 -40.30
C ALA A 163 -13.37 5.15 -40.55
N ASP A 164 -12.15 5.53 -40.92
CA ASP A 164 -11.74 6.68 -41.73
C ASP A 164 -11.87 8.10 -41.14
N GLY A 165 -10.69 8.66 -40.83
CA GLY A 165 -10.46 10.08 -40.61
C GLY A 165 -9.11 10.48 -41.18
N GLU A 166 -9.03 10.65 -42.49
CA GLU A 166 -7.90 11.28 -43.19
C GLU A 166 -7.96 12.81 -43.02
N GLY A 167 -6.86 13.38 -42.53
CA GLY A 167 -6.56 14.82 -42.51
C GLY A 167 -5.32 15.04 -41.65
N GLY A 168 -4.13 15.33 -42.16
CA GLY A 168 -3.82 16.31 -43.20
C GLY A 168 -3.53 17.65 -42.51
N GLY A 169 -2.26 17.94 -42.20
CA GLY A 169 -1.87 19.21 -41.58
C GLY A 169 -0.37 19.33 -41.36
N ASN A 170 0.30 20.02 -42.28
CA ASN A 170 1.71 20.42 -42.21
C ASN A 170 1.95 21.53 -41.18
N GLY A 171 3.17 21.54 -40.62
CA GLY A 171 3.99 22.76 -40.50
C GLY A 171 3.84 23.57 -39.21
N GLY A 172 4.97 23.88 -38.59
CA GLY A 172 5.06 24.91 -37.57
C GLY A 172 6.35 24.86 -36.75
N ASP A 173 7.49 25.21 -37.36
CA ASP A 173 8.62 25.75 -36.60
C ASP A 173 8.18 27.06 -35.92
N GLY A 174 8.29 27.12 -34.60
CA GLY A 174 7.93 28.29 -33.81
C GLY A 174 8.88 28.44 -32.63
N GLY A 175 9.98 29.15 -32.85
CA GLY A 175 10.80 29.69 -31.78
C GLY A 175 10.02 30.74 -30.98
N GLY A 176 10.22 30.74 -29.67
CA GLY A 176 9.66 31.72 -28.75
C GLY A 176 10.55 31.86 -27.52
N GLU A 177 11.54 32.74 -27.60
CA GLU A 177 12.14 33.39 -26.44
C GLU A 177 11.11 34.33 -25.81
N GLY A 178 11.03 34.37 -24.47
CA GLY A 178 10.50 35.53 -23.76
C GLY A 178 9.67 35.28 -22.50
N GLY A 179 10.23 35.70 -21.36
CA GLY A 179 9.54 36.67 -20.48
C GLY A 179 8.75 36.17 -19.26
N GLY A 180 9.38 36.28 -18.09
CA GLY A 180 8.99 37.25 -17.04
C GLY A 180 7.67 37.09 -16.24
N GLY A 181 7.81 37.15 -14.91
CA GLY A 181 6.74 37.42 -13.93
C GLY A 181 6.51 36.24 -12.99
N GLY A 182 6.80 36.27 -11.69
CA GLY A 182 6.44 37.32 -10.73
C GLY A 182 5.19 36.85 -9.97
N GLY A 183 5.38 36.18 -8.83
CA GLY A 183 4.28 35.68 -7.99
C GLY A 183 4.75 35.42 -6.56
N ALA A 184 4.85 36.49 -5.78
CA ALA A 184 4.87 36.44 -4.33
C ALA A 184 3.43 36.45 -3.81
N GLY A 185 3.14 35.70 -2.75
CA GLY A 185 1.96 35.91 -1.92
C GLY A 185 1.31 34.63 -1.43
N GLY A 186 1.43 34.37 -0.13
CA GLY A 186 0.69 33.29 0.51
C GLY A 186 1.02 33.05 1.99
N ASP A 187 1.28 34.10 2.78
CA ASP A 187 1.31 34.02 4.24
C ASP A 187 -0.13 33.82 4.75
N GLY A 188 -0.50 32.57 5.02
CA GLY A 188 -1.75 32.19 5.68
C GLY A 188 -1.52 31.97 7.17
N GLY A 189 -1.62 33.03 7.96
CA GLY A 189 -1.63 32.97 9.41
C GLY A 189 -2.91 32.32 9.94
N GLY A 190 -2.76 31.34 10.83
CA GLY A 190 -3.82 30.78 11.65
C GLY A 190 -3.37 30.74 13.10
N ALA A 191 -3.63 31.83 13.83
CA ALA A 191 -3.50 31.87 15.28
C ALA A 191 -4.69 31.10 15.90
N GLY A 192 -4.38 30.10 16.73
CA GLY A 192 -5.32 29.38 17.57
C GLY A 192 -4.70 29.20 18.95
N ALA A 193 -5.33 29.81 19.94
CA ALA A 193 -4.83 30.08 21.28
C ALA A 193 -4.59 28.83 22.15
N ASP A 194 -3.53 28.91 22.95
CA ASP A 194 -3.46 28.73 24.39
C ASP A 194 -4.38 27.67 25.04
N GLY A 195 -3.76 26.57 25.47
CA GLY A 195 -4.29 25.63 26.45
C GLY A 195 -3.18 25.22 27.42
N GLU A 196 -3.25 25.78 28.62
CA GLU A 196 -2.35 25.63 29.77
C GLU A 196 -2.02 24.19 30.21
N SER A 197 -0.73 24.01 30.54
CA SER A 197 -0.19 23.52 31.83
C SER A 197 -0.59 22.12 32.37
N GLY A 198 0.41 21.25 32.50
CA GLY A 198 0.37 20.18 33.52
C GLY A 198 1.52 19.16 33.51
N GLY A 199 2.55 19.41 34.33
CA GLY A 199 3.44 18.43 35.03
C GLY A 199 4.16 17.36 34.21
N GLY A 200 5.49 17.31 34.16
CA GLY A 200 6.34 17.08 35.34
C GLY A 200 6.64 15.58 35.49
N GLY A 201 7.75 15.10 34.90
CA GLY A 201 8.21 13.72 35.04
C GLY A 201 9.71 13.61 34.79
N ALA A 202 10.48 13.70 35.86
CA ALA A 202 11.93 13.69 35.87
C ALA A 202 12.52 12.28 35.65
N GLY A 203 13.69 12.24 35.02
CA GLY A 203 14.84 11.49 35.52
C GLY A 203 14.88 9.98 35.27
N GLY A 204 15.73 9.58 34.33
CA GLY A 204 16.13 8.18 34.17
C GLY A 204 17.44 8.07 33.39
N ALA A 205 18.54 8.60 33.94
CA ALA A 205 19.87 8.25 33.50
C ALA A 205 20.12 6.77 33.82
N SER A 206 20.53 5.98 32.83
CA SER A 206 21.08 4.65 33.05
C SER A 206 22.40 4.56 32.30
N GLU A 207 23.45 4.96 33.00
CA GLU A 207 24.83 4.57 32.74
C GLU A 207 25.05 3.14 33.27
N GLY A 208 25.82 2.34 32.53
CA GLY A 208 26.31 1.02 32.93
C GLY A 208 26.20 0.05 31.76
N GLY A 209 27.26 -0.29 31.02
CA GLY A 209 28.59 -0.67 31.47
C GLY A 209 28.66 -2.20 31.50
N GLY A 210 29.31 -2.81 30.50
CA GLY A 210 29.42 -4.27 30.45
C GLY A 210 30.17 -4.80 29.22
N ALA A 211 31.49 -4.60 29.20
CA ALA A 211 32.40 -5.34 28.34
C ALA A 211 32.74 -6.70 28.98
N GLY A 212 32.76 -7.75 28.17
CA GLY A 212 33.22 -9.10 28.53
C GLY A 212 32.47 -10.11 27.67
N GLY A 213 33.07 -10.97 26.86
CA GLY A 213 34.43 -11.47 26.77
C GLY A 213 34.26 -12.86 26.18
N ALA A 214 34.86 -13.14 25.03
CA ALA A 214 34.82 -14.48 24.42
C ALA A 214 35.82 -15.41 25.13
N PRO A 215 35.47 -16.70 25.28
CA PRO A 215 36.47 -17.75 25.19
C PRO A 215 36.25 -18.61 23.94
N ALA A 216 37.32 -18.77 23.16
CA ALA A 216 37.46 -19.81 22.15
C ALA A 216 37.61 -21.19 22.81
N PRO A 217 37.29 -22.25 22.06
CA PRO A 217 38.33 -23.22 21.73
C PRO A 217 38.69 -23.23 20.23
#